data_AF-A0A257KZU1-F1
#
_entry.id   AF-A0A257KZU1-F1
#
_cell.length_a   1.000
_cell.length_b   1.000
_cell.length_c   1.000
_cell.angle_alpha   90.00
_cell.angle_beta   90.00
_cell.angle_gamma   90.00
#
_symmetry.space_group_name_H-M   'P 1'
#
loop_
_entity.id
_entity.type
_entity.pdbx_description
1 polymer ?
#
loop_
_entity_poly.entity_id
_entity_poly.type
_entity_poly.pdbx_seq_one_letter_code
_entity_poly.pdbx_strand_id
1 'polypeptide(L)'
;RAYSYQNASGGYKKSVLNYANAGATSLFTTVEDLSLWAMNFNNIKVGDSTIINKMNKPSMLNNGKTFGVALGQFVGTYKGLKEIQHGGADAGYRSYLTRFPDENFAVVVFSNSAEFNSDKIAHQVVDIYLKDKFKKEDKPHEPKKDIAPGVFAVDPNIFKTYVGEFELRPGFIITVSTADNELFVQATGQPKFALNPTSNTAFLVKGVDAKIEFIPNEGKNIKLLKLHQGGQIMEAPRLKEFDKSAVSLSDFSGKFYSEELSTTFHFNVVENKLVASNSRLSDFNLSPVKEDIFNGEAWFFGQVEFIRNSEKIITGFKVSNGRVRNLYFEKIK
;
A
#
# COMPACT_ATOMS: atom_id res chain seq x y z
N ARG A 1 -17.92 -22.98 -5.71
CA ARG A 1 -17.20 -21.82 -5.13
C ARG A 1 -15.74 -21.93 -5.56
N ALA A 2 -15.15 -20.87 -6.12
CA ALA A 2 -13.74 -20.90 -6.49
C ALA A 2 -12.86 -21.03 -5.24
N TYR A 3 -11.69 -21.67 -5.36
CA TYR A 3 -10.63 -21.62 -4.37
C TYR A 3 -9.64 -20.51 -4.73
N SER A 4 -9.05 -19.85 -3.73
CA SER A 4 -8.00 -18.83 -3.91
C SER A 4 -6.61 -19.43 -4.00
N TYR A 5 -5.79 -18.87 -4.88
CA TYR A 5 -4.43 -19.29 -5.16
C TYR A 5 -3.46 -18.11 -5.15
N GLN A 6 -2.18 -18.41 -4.97
CA GLN A 6 -1.06 -17.49 -5.09
C GLN A 6 0.11 -18.22 -5.74
N ASN A 7 1.03 -17.48 -6.35
CA ASN A 7 2.25 -18.00 -6.94
C ASN A 7 3.13 -18.68 -5.88
N ALA A 8 3.79 -19.74 -6.29
CA ALA A 8 4.79 -20.48 -5.54
C ALA A 8 5.90 -20.96 -6.48
N SER A 9 7.02 -21.41 -5.91
CA SER A 9 8.05 -22.11 -6.69
C SER A 9 7.41 -23.31 -7.39
N GLY A 10 7.43 -23.33 -8.72
CA GLY A 10 6.88 -24.41 -9.55
C GLY A 10 5.38 -24.34 -9.89
N GLY A 11 4.67 -23.24 -9.59
CA GLY A 11 3.29 -23.05 -10.03
C GLY A 11 2.43 -22.25 -9.04
N TYR A 12 1.23 -22.77 -8.74
CA TYR A 12 0.28 -22.14 -7.82
C TYR A 12 0.12 -22.96 -6.54
N LYS A 13 0.05 -22.29 -5.40
CA LYS A 13 -0.37 -22.89 -4.13
C LYS A 13 -1.66 -22.26 -3.65
N LYS A 14 -2.46 -23.04 -2.90
CA LYS A 14 -3.68 -22.53 -2.27
C LYS A 14 -3.33 -21.40 -1.30
N SER A 15 -4.03 -20.29 -1.40
CA SER A 15 -3.96 -19.18 -0.44
C SER A 15 -5.19 -19.27 0.47
N VAL A 16 -5.00 -19.75 1.69
CA VAL A 16 -6.12 -20.10 2.59
C VAL A 16 -6.66 -18.84 3.26
N LEU A 17 -7.96 -18.59 3.08
CA LEU A 17 -8.69 -17.59 3.86
C LEU A 17 -9.21 -18.24 5.15
N ASN A 18 -8.78 -17.73 6.30
CA ASN A 18 -9.05 -18.33 7.62
C ASN A 18 -9.94 -17.46 8.53
N TYR A 19 -10.74 -16.56 7.95
CA TYR A 19 -11.72 -15.76 8.67
C TYR A 19 -13.03 -15.63 7.88
N ALA A 20 -14.09 -15.29 8.61
CA ALA A 20 -15.40 -14.94 8.08
C ALA A 20 -15.97 -13.80 8.95
N ASN A 21 -15.83 -12.57 8.48
CA ASN A 21 -16.19 -11.36 9.22
C ASN A 21 -17.36 -10.66 8.52
N ALA A 22 -18.41 -10.32 9.26
CA ALA A 22 -19.49 -9.50 8.73
C ALA A 22 -19.09 -8.01 8.67
N GLY A 23 -19.61 -7.29 7.68
CA GLY A 23 -19.41 -5.84 7.52
C GLY A 23 -18.24 -5.48 6.61
N ALA A 24 -17.00 -5.74 7.06
CA ALA A 24 -15.80 -5.27 6.32
C ALA A 24 -15.44 -6.13 5.09
N THR A 25 -15.81 -7.41 5.08
CA THR A 25 -15.48 -8.35 3.98
C THR A 25 -16.39 -9.59 4.02
N SER A 26 -15.97 -10.73 3.45
CA SER A 26 -16.59 -12.06 3.49
C SER A 26 -17.94 -12.23 2.78
N LEU A 27 -18.37 -11.26 1.97
CA LEU A 27 -19.47 -11.46 1.04
C LEU A 27 -19.02 -12.39 -0.10
N PHE A 28 -19.71 -13.52 -0.26
CA PHE A 28 -19.55 -14.41 -1.41
C PHE A 28 -20.69 -14.16 -2.38
N THR A 29 -20.35 -13.75 -3.60
CA THR A 29 -21.31 -13.36 -4.64
C THR A 29 -20.74 -13.67 -6.03
N THR A 30 -21.52 -13.43 -7.08
CA THR A 30 -21.11 -13.58 -8.47
C THR A 30 -20.96 -12.22 -9.16
N VAL A 31 -20.41 -12.20 -10.37
CA VAL A 31 -20.32 -10.96 -11.15
C VAL A 31 -21.71 -10.49 -11.58
N GLU A 32 -22.65 -11.43 -11.81
CA GLU A 32 -24.05 -11.15 -12.15
C GLU A 32 -24.77 -10.44 -11.00
N ASP A 33 -24.65 -10.97 -9.78
CA ASP A 33 -25.24 -10.38 -8.57
C ASP A 33 -24.65 -8.99 -8.28
N LEU A 34 -23.32 -8.83 -8.35
CA LEU A 34 -22.70 -7.53 -8.11
C LEU A 34 -23.01 -6.53 -9.24
N SER A 35 -23.29 -7.00 -10.45
CA SER A 35 -23.79 -6.15 -11.55
C SER A 35 -25.21 -5.66 -11.27
N LEU A 36 -26.09 -6.50 -10.72
CA LEU A 36 -27.43 -6.06 -10.26
C LEU A 36 -27.31 -4.98 -9.18
N TRP A 37 -26.36 -5.13 -8.24
CA TRP A 37 -26.07 -4.10 -7.26
C TRP A 37 -25.56 -2.80 -7.90
N ALA A 38 -24.67 -2.88 -8.90
CA ALA A 38 -24.21 -1.69 -9.62
C ALA A 38 -25.36 -0.97 -10.34
N MET A 39 -26.27 -1.73 -10.97
CA MET A 39 -27.47 -1.21 -11.64
C MET A 39 -28.46 -0.55 -10.67
N ASN A 40 -28.54 -1.02 -9.42
CA ASN A 40 -29.40 -0.44 -8.38
C ASN A 40 -29.12 1.05 -8.11
N PHE A 41 -27.87 1.53 -8.31
CA PHE A 41 -27.54 2.93 -8.11
C PHE A 41 -28.19 3.88 -9.13
N ASN A 42 -28.55 3.37 -10.32
CA ASN A 42 -29.21 4.15 -11.37
C ASN A 42 -30.71 3.85 -11.45
N ASN A 43 -31.12 2.61 -11.18
CA ASN A 43 -32.50 2.17 -11.13
C ASN A 43 -32.80 1.57 -9.77
N ILE A 44 -33.12 2.43 -8.80
CA ILE A 44 -33.24 2.07 -7.38
C ILE A 44 -34.37 1.06 -7.18
N LYS A 45 -34.00 -0.15 -6.78
CA LYS A 45 -34.88 -1.22 -6.29
C LYS A 45 -34.75 -1.44 -4.79
N VAL A 46 -33.55 -1.23 -4.25
CA VAL A 46 -33.21 -1.37 -2.83
C VAL A 46 -32.69 -0.04 -2.31
N GLY A 47 -33.27 0.43 -1.20
CA GLY A 47 -33.00 1.75 -0.62
C GLY A 47 -33.83 2.85 -1.29
N ASP A 48 -33.38 4.09 -1.15
CA ASP A 48 -33.99 5.26 -1.77
C ASP A 48 -32.91 6.23 -2.28
N SER A 49 -33.34 7.29 -2.97
CA SER A 49 -32.41 8.30 -3.50
C SER A 49 -31.62 9.00 -2.38
N THR A 50 -32.17 9.10 -1.17
CA THR A 50 -31.49 9.70 -0.01
C THR A 50 -30.27 8.88 0.38
N ILE A 51 -30.42 7.56 0.52
CA ILE A 51 -29.32 6.64 0.87
C ILE A 51 -28.30 6.60 -0.28
N ILE A 52 -28.75 6.46 -1.52
CA ILE A 52 -27.84 6.38 -2.68
C ILE A 52 -27.02 7.66 -2.85
N ASN A 53 -27.64 8.84 -2.70
CA ASN A 53 -26.94 10.11 -2.73
C ASN A 53 -25.93 10.22 -1.59
N LYS A 54 -26.29 9.75 -0.39
CA LYS A 54 -25.37 9.74 0.76
C LYS A 54 -24.20 8.78 0.54
N MET A 55 -24.42 7.62 -0.07
CA MET A 55 -23.36 6.66 -0.39
C MET A 55 -22.38 7.16 -1.44
N ASN A 56 -22.83 7.98 -2.39
CA ASN A 56 -21.99 8.53 -3.46
C ASN A 56 -21.31 9.86 -3.08
N LYS A 57 -21.68 10.48 -1.94
CA LYS A 57 -21.13 11.77 -1.51
C LYS A 57 -19.77 11.58 -0.82
N PRO A 58 -18.68 12.20 -1.31
CA PRO A 58 -17.41 12.18 -0.61
C PRO A 58 -17.54 12.70 0.83
N SER A 59 -16.91 11.99 1.76
CA SER A 59 -16.79 12.36 3.15
C SER A 59 -15.99 13.63 3.31
N MET A 60 -16.41 14.44 4.28
CA MET A 60 -15.78 15.71 4.63
C MET A 60 -15.05 15.55 5.95
N LEU A 61 -13.79 15.97 5.97
CA LEU A 61 -12.96 16.03 7.17
C LEU A 61 -13.38 17.21 8.05
N ASN A 62 -12.95 17.22 9.31
CA ASN A 62 -13.23 18.31 10.26
C ASN A 62 -12.71 19.68 9.79
N ASN A 63 -11.79 19.71 8.84
CA ASN A 63 -11.24 20.94 8.22
C ASN A 63 -11.97 21.35 6.93
N GLY A 64 -13.12 20.73 6.61
CA GLY A 64 -13.92 21.03 5.42
C GLY A 64 -13.40 20.43 4.11
N LYS A 65 -12.22 19.80 4.10
CA LYS A 65 -11.68 19.15 2.89
C LYS A 65 -12.29 17.77 2.69
N THR A 66 -12.37 17.32 1.44
CA THR A 66 -12.68 15.92 1.09
C THR A 66 -11.41 15.18 0.68
N PHE A 67 -11.45 13.84 0.72
CA PHE A 67 -10.29 12.99 0.39
C PHE A 67 -10.64 11.85 -0.56
N GLY A 68 -11.74 11.98 -1.31
CA GLY A 68 -12.12 11.02 -2.35
C GLY A 68 -12.69 9.69 -1.84
N VAL A 69 -13.08 9.60 -0.57
CA VAL A 69 -13.75 8.43 0.01
C VAL A 69 -15.17 8.81 0.39
N ALA A 70 -16.14 7.94 0.12
CA ALA A 70 -17.53 8.02 0.52
C ALA A 70 -17.88 6.82 1.42
N LEU A 71 -19.16 6.49 1.60
CA LEU A 71 -19.56 5.36 2.45
C LEU A 71 -19.23 4.01 1.79
N GLY A 72 -18.00 3.52 2.00
CA GLY A 72 -17.51 2.25 1.48
C GLY A 72 -17.12 2.27 0.00
N GLN A 73 -16.85 3.45 -0.55
CA GLN A 73 -16.54 3.65 -1.98
C GLN A 73 -15.49 4.75 -2.13
N PHE A 74 -14.67 4.67 -3.18
CA PHE A 74 -13.79 5.74 -3.61
C PHE A 74 -14.45 6.51 -4.74
N VAL A 75 -14.37 7.84 -4.69
CA VAL A 75 -14.97 8.76 -5.67
C VAL A 75 -13.85 9.61 -6.25
N GLY A 76 -13.70 9.57 -7.57
CA GLY A 76 -12.65 10.27 -8.28
C GLY A 76 -12.98 10.47 -9.74
N THR A 77 -11.93 10.53 -10.56
CA THR A 77 -12.05 10.64 -12.02
C THR A 77 -11.11 9.69 -12.71
N TYR A 78 -11.57 9.06 -13.79
CA TYR A 78 -10.74 8.27 -14.69
C TYR A 78 -10.85 8.85 -16.10
N LYS A 79 -9.74 9.37 -16.64
CA LYS A 79 -9.67 10.05 -17.96
C LYS A 79 -10.75 11.12 -18.14
N GLY A 80 -10.94 11.93 -17.10
CA GLY A 80 -11.91 13.03 -17.06
C GLY A 80 -13.38 12.61 -16.88
N LEU A 81 -13.67 11.32 -16.76
CA LEU A 81 -14.99 10.82 -16.41
C LEU A 81 -15.12 10.63 -14.91
N LYS A 82 -16.29 10.93 -14.35
CA LYS A 82 -16.57 10.69 -12.93
C LYS A 82 -16.60 9.18 -12.67
N GLU A 83 -15.80 8.74 -11.71
CA GLU A 83 -15.67 7.34 -11.35
C GLU A 83 -16.04 7.13 -9.87
N ILE A 84 -16.77 6.05 -9.60
CA ILE A 84 -16.99 5.54 -8.25
C ILE A 84 -16.62 4.06 -8.22
N GLN A 85 -15.64 3.69 -7.38
CA GLN A 85 -15.06 2.35 -7.39
C GLN A 85 -14.80 1.80 -5.98
N HIS A 86 -14.62 0.48 -5.89
CA HIS A 86 -13.98 -0.17 -4.76
C HIS A 86 -13.33 -1.49 -5.17
N GLY A 87 -12.13 -1.76 -4.66
CA GLY A 87 -11.42 -3.03 -4.80
C GLY A 87 -11.59 -3.96 -3.59
N GLY A 88 -11.31 -5.25 -3.77
CA GLY A 88 -11.27 -6.23 -2.70
C GLY A 88 -10.09 -7.19 -2.86
N ALA A 89 -9.44 -7.53 -1.75
CA ALA A 89 -8.30 -8.44 -1.74
C ALA A 89 -8.23 -9.20 -0.41
N ASP A 90 -8.55 -10.49 -0.45
CA ASP A 90 -8.52 -11.39 0.70
C ASP A 90 -7.92 -12.74 0.26
N ALA A 91 -6.86 -13.18 0.95
CA ALA A 91 -6.03 -14.30 0.48
C ALA A 91 -5.64 -14.11 -1.01
N GLY A 92 -6.01 -15.07 -1.86
CA GLY A 92 -5.83 -14.98 -3.32
C GLY A 92 -7.03 -14.44 -4.09
N TYR A 93 -8.14 -14.07 -3.45
CA TYR A 93 -9.27 -13.47 -4.16
C TYR A 93 -8.98 -12.00 -4.48
N ARG A 94 -9.39 -11.57 -5.67
CA ARG A 94 -9.34 -10.18 -6.13
C ARG A 94 -10.70 -9.82 -6.69
N SER A 95 -11.22 -8.67 -6.30
CA SER A 95 -12.45 -8.12 -6.86
C SER A 95 -12.28 -6.64 -7.15
N TYR A 96 -12.99 -6.15 -8.15
CA TYR A 96 -13.07 -4.73 -8.46
C TYR A 96 -14.43 -4.41 -9.04
N LEU A 97 -15.05 -3.35 -8.54
CA LEU A 97 -16.23 -2.74 -9.14
C LEU A 97 -15.88 -1.27 -9.41
N THR A 98 -16.04 -0.85 -10.65
CA THR A 98 -16.00 0.57 -11.03
C THR A 98 -17.29 0.96 -11.73
N ARG A 99 -17.80 2.15 -11.45
CA ARG A 99 -19.02 2.73 -12.01
C ARG A 99 -18.73 4.13 -12.54
N PHE A 100 -19.32 4.43 -13.68
CA PHE A 100 -19.31 5.72 -14.37
C PHE A 100 -20.76 6.19 -14.46
N PRO A 101 -21.29 6.85 -13.40
CA PRO A 101 -22.72 7.16 -13.31
C PRO A 101 -23.22 8.01 -14.47
N ASP A 102 -22.42 9.00 -14.87
CA ASP A 102 -22.76 9.95 -15.94
C ASP A 102 -22.84 9.26 -17.32
N GLU A 103 -22.16 8.11 -17.49
CA GLU A 103 -22.15 7.31 -18.72
C GLU A 103 -23.06 6.07 -18.62
N ASN A 104 -23.78 5.90 -17.51
CA ASN A 104 -24.58 4.71 -17.20
C ASN A 104 -23.81 3.39 -17.46
N PHE A 105 -22.55 3.35 -17.02
CA PHE A 105 -21.63 2.24 -17.29
C PHE A 105 -20.98 1.71 -16.02
N ALA A 106 -20.74 0.41 -15.94
CA ALA A 106 -20.04 -0.23 -14.84
C ALA A 106 -19.26 -1.45 -15.32
N VAL A 107 -18.15 -1.75 -14.64
CA VAL A 107 -17.35 -2.97 -14.88
C VAL A 107 -17.11 -3.66 -13.55
N VAL A 108 -17.38 -4.96 -13.51
CA VAL A 108 -17.09 -5.85 -12.38
C VAL A 108 -16.09 -6.90 -12.83
N VAL A 109 -15.02 -7.09 -12.07
CA VAL A 109 -13.98 -8.09 -12.35
C VAL A 109 -13.66 -8.87 -11.08
N PHE A 110 -13.78 -10.20 -11.13
CA PHE A 110 -13.36 -11.11 -10.07
C PHE A 110 -12.21 -12.00 -10.54
N SER A 111 -11.33 -12.38 -9.61
CA SER A 111 -10.30 -13.38 -9.81
C SER A 111 -10.01 -14.12 -8.51
N ASN A 112 -9.48 -15.32 -8.64
CA ASN A 112 -9.04 -16.17 -7.54
C ASN A 112 -7.52 -16.37 -7.52
N SER A 113 -6.75 -15.51 -8.21
CA SER A 113 -5.29 -15.44 -8.16
C SER A 113 -4.83 -14.16 -7.46
N ALA A 114 -3.94 -14.30 -6.48
CA ALA A 114 -3.39 -13.19 -5.70
C ALA A 114 -2.65 -12.14 -6.57
N GLU A 115 -2.13 -12.57 -7.71
CA GLU A 115 -1.32 -11.78 -8.63
C GLU A 115 -2.17 -11.02 -9.66
N PHE A 116 -3.47 -11.33 -9.73
CA PHE A 116 -4.35 -10.74 -10.70
C PHE A 116 -4.66 -9.28 -10.36
N ASN A 117 -4.37 -8.37 -11.30
CA ASN A 117 -4.66 -6.96 -11.14
C ASN A 117 -6.08 -6.65 -11.68
N SER A 118 -7.10 -6.86 -10.84
CA SER A 118 -8.50 -6.68 -11.22
C SER A 118 -8.87 -5.23 -11.57
N ASP A 119 -8.24 -4.26 -10.90
CA ASP A 119 -8.37 -2.83 -11.21
C ASP A 119 -7.95 -2.55 -12.66
N LYS A 120 -6.71 -2.92 -13.02
CA LYS A 120 -6.16 -2.68 -14.35
C LYS A 120 -7.03 -3.31 -15.44
N ILE A 121 -7.49 -4.54 -15.22
CA ILE A 121 -8.33 -5.26 -16.19
C ILE A 121 -9.69 -4.56 -16.32
N ALA A 122 -10.31 -4.13 -15.22
CA ALA A 122 -11.55 -3.38 -15.26
C ALA A 122 -11.40 -2.10 -16.08
N HIS A 123 -10.31 -1.36 -15.85
CA HIS A 123 -10.00 -0.14 -16.60
C HIS A 123 -9.66 -0.37 -18.08
N GLN A 124 -9.06 -1.50 -18.44
CA GLN A 124 -8.89 -1.86 -19.85
C GLN A 124 -10.23 -2.12 -20.56
N VAL A 125 -11.22 -2.67 -19.86
CA VAL A 125 -12.59 -2.78 -20.39
C VAL A 125 -13.21 -1.39 -20.54
N VAL A 126 -13.08 -0.52 -19.54
CA VAL A 126 -13.52 0.88 -19.62
C VAL A 126 -12.90 1.59 -20.83
N ASP A 127 -11.61 1.39 -21.06
CA ASP A 127 -10.85 1.95 -22.18
C ASP A 127 -11.39 1.54 -23.56
N ILE A 128 -11.98 0.34 -23.67
CA ILE A 128 -12.58 -0.13 -24.91
C ILE A 128 -13.97 0.50 -25.12
N TYR A 129 -14.81 0.52 -24.08
CA TYR A 129 -16.21 0.91 -24.20
C TYR A 129 -16.46 2.42 -24.10
N LEU A 130 -15.66 3.15 -23.32
CA LEU A 130 -15.83 4.59 -23.08
C LEU A 130 -14.80 5.45 -23.83
N LYS A 131 -14.05 4.86 -24.77
CA LYS A 131 -12.96 5.55 -25.51
C LYS A 131 -13.36 6.91 -26.09
N ASP A 132 -14.58 7.00 -26.63
CA ASP A 132 -15.09 8.19 -27.32
C ASP A 132 -15.68 9.23 -26.35
N LYS A 133 -15.75 8.90 -25.06
CA LYS A 133 -16.28 9.75 -23.99
C LYS A 133 -15.20 10.46 -23.19
N PHE A 134 -13.95 9.98 -23.25
CA PHE A 134 -12.86 10.54 -22.49
C PHE A 134 -12.69 12.04 -22.77
N LYS A 135 -12.65 12.81 -21.68
CA LYS A 135 -12.43 14.25 -21.79
C LYS A 135 -10.93 14.47 -21.96
N LYS A 136 -10.55 15.29 -22.93
CA LYS A 136 -9.18 15.80 -22.96
C LYS A 136 -8.95 16.54 -21.65
N GLU A 137 -7.97 16.09 -20.88
CA GLU A 137 -7.59 16.82 -19.67
C GLU A 137 -7.05 18.19 -20.09
N ASP A 138 -7.80 19.25 -19.77
CA ASP A 138 -7.22 20.58 -19.59
C ASP A 138 -6.41 20.53 -18.29
N LYS A 139 -5.21 19.93 -18.36
CA LYS A 139 -4.22 20.15 -17.30
C LYS A 139 -3.98 21.66 -17.24
N PRO A 140 -4.00 22.31 -16.06
CA PRO A 140 -3.38 23.61 -15.93
C PRO A 140 -2.02 23.54 -16.61
N HIS A 141 -1.79 24.46 -17.56
CA HIS A 141 -0.50 24.69 -18.16
C HIS A 141 0.46 25.13 -17.03
N GLU A 142 0.98 24.18 -16.25
CA GLU A 142 2.41 24.28 -15.98
C GLU A 142 3.06 24.27 -17.37
N PRO A 143 3.95 25.22 -17.67
CA PRO A 143 4.54 25.31 -18.99
C PRO A 143 5.10 23.94 -19.34
N LYS A 144 4.42 23.25 -20.25
CA LYS A 144 4.97 22.12 -20.97
C LYS A 144 6.15 22.71 -21.72
N LYS A 145 7.35 22.56 -21.16
CA LYS A 145 8.52 22.45 -22.04
C LYS A 145 8.18 21.27 -22.94
N ASP A 146 7.94 21.56 -24.20
CA ASP A 146 7.80 20.57 -25.24
C ASP A 146 8.99 19.62 -25.13
N ILE A 147 8.74 18.45 -24.56
CA ILE A 147 9.66 17.35 -24.68
C ILE A 147 8.84 16.26 -25.34
N ALA A 148 9.19 16.02 -26.60
CA ALA A 148 8.69 14.92 -27.40
C ALA A 148 8.73 13.62 -26.57
N PRO A 149 7.89 12.62 -26.88
CA PRO A 149 8.03 11.27 -26.33
C PRO A 149 9.29 10.62 -26.90
N GLY A 150 10.45 11.12 -26.49
CA GLY A 150 11.71 10.41 -26.49
C GLY A 150 11.83 9.69 -25.17
N VAL A 151 12.34 8.47 -25.21
CA VAL A 151 12.80 7.76 -24.03
C VAL A 151 13.73 8.70 -23.28
N PHE A 152 13.30 9.21 -22.12
CA PHE A 152 14.18 9.99 -21.26
C PHE A 152 15.24 9.03 -20.71
N ALA A 153 16.38 8.96 -21.38
CA ALA A 153 17.52 8.23 -20.85
C ALA A 153 18.12 9.06 -19.73
N VAL A 154 17.85 8.65 -18.49
CA VAL A 154 18.56 9.17 -17.33
C VAL A 154 19.93 8.49 -17.30
N ASP A 155 21.00 9.26 -17.09
CA ASP A 155 22.34 8.71 -16.95
C ASP A 155 22.36 7.66 -15.81
N PRO A 156 22.64 6.37 -16.09
CA PRO A 156 22.66 5.33 -15.06
C PRO A 156 23.60 5.65 -13.89
N ASN A 157 24.60 6.51 -14.09
CA ASN A 157 25.50 6.94 -13.03
C ASN A 157 24.77 7.67 -11.89
N ILE A 158 23.65 8.35 -12.17
CA ILE A 158 22.88 9.05 -11.12
C ILE A 158 21.97 8.09 -10.34
N PHE A 159 21.63 6.91 -10.88
CA PHE A 159 20.77 5.95 -10.19
C PHE A 159 21.34 5.48 -8.86
N LYS A 160 22.67 5.40 -8.75
CA LYS A 160 23.34 5.12 -7.46
C LYS A 160 22.93 6.11 -6.37
N THR A 161 22.66 7.36 -6.72
CA THR A 161 22.23 8.40 -5.77
C THR A 161 20.77 8.24 -5.35
N TYR A 162 19.96 7.51 -6.13
CA TYR A 162 18.53 7.29 -5.90
C TYR A 162 18.28 6.03 -5.09
N VAL A 163 19.12 5.02 -5.26
CA VAL A 163 19.10 3.78 -4.48
C VAL A 163 19.15 4.08 -2.98
N GLY A 164 18.27 3.44 -2.22
CA GLY A 164 18.12 3.62 -0.79
C GLY A 164 16.74 3.27 -0.27
N GLU A 165 16.54 3.44 1.03
CA GLU A 165 15.29 3.18 1.74
C GLU A 165 14.66 4.50 2.20
N PHE A 166 13.36 4.66 1.96
CA PHE A 166 12.60 5.87 2.26
C PHE A 166 11.37 5.52 3.08
N GLU A 167 11.21 6.13 4.25
CA GLU A 167 10.12 5.77 5.18
C GLU A 167 8.90 6.67 4.92
N LEU A 168 7.83 6.09 4.36
CA LEU A 168 6.59 6.82 4.06
C LEU A 168 5.72 6.97 5.33
N ARG A 169 5.71 5.92 6.17
CA ARG A 169 5.04 5.83 7.48
C ARG A 169 5.87 4.89 8.36
N PRO A 170 5.72 4.93 9.70
CA PRO A 170 6.43 4.01 10.60
C PRO A 170 6.41 2.55 10.12
N GLY A 171 7.57 2.05 9.69
CA GLY A 171 7.75 0.66 9.24
C GLY A 171 7.19 0.34 7.84
N PHE A 172 6.64 1.33 7.15
CA PHE A 172 6.24 1.24 5.75
C PHE A 172 7.27 1.96 4.89
N ILE A 173 8.18 1.16 4.33
CA ILE A 173 9.38 1.62 3.64
C ILE A 173 9.19 1.42 2.15
N ILE A 174 9.64 2.42 1.39
CA ILE A 174 9.82 2.37 -0.05
C ILE A 174 11.30 2.14 -0.31
N THR A 175 11.64 0.95 -0.80
CA THR A 175 12.99 0.57 -1.20
C THR A 175 13.16 0.86 -2.68
N VAL A 176 14.17 1.67 -3.00
CA VAL A 176 14.60 1.95 -4.37
C VAL A 176 15.87 1.16 -4.64
N SER A 177 15.85 0.36 -5.70
CA SER A 177 16.97 -0.49 -6.13
C SER A 177 17.21 -0.33 -7.62
N THR A 178 18.35 -0.80 -8.11
CA THR A 178 18.65 -0.84 -9.54
C THR A 178 19.07 -2.24 -9.97
N ALA A 179 18.66 -2.65 -11.17
CA ALA A 179 19.11 -3.86 -11.85
C ALA A 179 19.07 -3.59 -13.36
N ASP A 180 20.05 -4.08 -14.12
CA ASP A 180 20.14 -3.94 -15.57
C ASP A 180 19.96 -2.50 -16.09
N ASN A 181 20.52 -1.52 -15.36
CA ASN A 181 20.37 -0.08 -15.63
C ASN A 181 18.91 0.41 -15.65
N GLU A 182 18.01 -0.27 -14.95
CA GLU A 182 16.66 0.21 -14.62
C GLU A 182 16.55 0.46 -13.11
N LEU A 183 15.69 1.41 -12.74
CA LEU A 183 15.30 1.61 -11.34
C LEU A 183 14.03 0.83 -11.04
N PHE A 184 13.98 0.32 -9.82
CA PHE A 184 12.83 -0.38 -9.29
C PHE A 184 12.44 0.18 -7.94
N VAL A 185 11.14 0.15 -7.67
CA VAL A 185 10.57 0.49 -6.38
C VAL A 185 9.85 -0.72 -5.79
N GLN A 186 9.96 -0.89 -4.49
CA GLN A 186 9.20 -1.87 -3.72
C GLN A 186 8.76 -1.25 -2.40
N ALA A 187 7.45 -1.25 -2.13
CA ALA A 187 6.93 -0.89 -0.81
C ALA A 187 6.82 -2.14 0.08
N THR A 188 6.94 -1.99 1.41
CA THR A 188 6.82 -3.10 2.37
C THR A 188 5.57 -3.96 2.10
N GLY A 189 5.78 -5.26 1.86
CA GLY A 189 4.70 -6.23 1.60
C GLY A 189 4.05 -6.14 0.22
N GLN A 190 4.59 -5.33 -0.69
CA GLN A 190 4.08 -5.18 -2.06
C GLN A 190 5.06 -5.77 -3.10
N PRO A 191 4.57 -6.06 -4.32
CA PRO A 191 5.43 -6.42 -5.44
C PRO A 191 6.43 -5.32 -5.79
N LYS A 192 7.52 -5.72 -6.43
CA LYS A 192 8.53 -4.81 -6.99
C LYS A 192 8.09 -4.36 -8.39
N PHE A 193 8.18 -3.06 -8.66
CA PHE A 193 7.79 -2.45 -9.95
C PHE A 193 8.96 -1.69 -10.56
N ALA A 194 9.09 -1.73 -11.89
CA ALA A 194 10.05 -0.92 -12.63
C ALA A 194 9.60 0.56 -12.67
N LEU A 195 10.56 1.47 -12.77
CA LEU A 195 10.33 2.91 -12.87
C LEU A 195 10.67 3.41 -14.27
N ASN A 196 9.72 4.09 -14.92
CA ASN A 196 9.93 4.74 -16.21
C ASN A 196 10.29 6.22 -15.99
N PRO A 197 11.47 6.69 -16.41
CA PRO A 197 11.87 8.09 -16.25
C PRO A 197 10.97 9.03 -17.05
N THR A 198 10.65 10.17 -16.43
CA THR A 198 9.96 11.31 -17.06
C THR A 198 10.77 12.61 -16.95
N SER A 199 11.74 12.64 -16.04
CA SER A 199 12.82 13.61 -15.95
C SER A 199 14.00 12.97 -15.19
N ASN A 200 15.07 13.73 -14.90
CA ASN A 200 16.12 13.24 -14.01
C ASN A 200 15.57 12.85 -12.62
N THR A 201 14.60 13.59 -12.09
CA THR A 201 14.09 13.37 -10.72
C THR A 201 12.70 12.75 -10.64
N ALA A 202 11.99 12.58 -11.75
CA ALA A 202 10.60 12.11 -11.74
C ALA A 202 10.41 10.84 -12.58
N PHE A 203 9.68 9.88 -12.03
CA PHE A 203 9.47 8.56 -12.60
C PHE A 203 8.01 8.12 -12.46
N LEU A 204 7.49 7.42 -13.46
CA LEU A 204 6.21 6.71 -13.38
C LEU A 204 6.44 5.27 -12.91
N VAL A 205 5.56 4.75 -12.05
CA VAL A 205 5.61 3.36 -11.60
C VAL A 205 4.95 2.48 -12.66
N LYS A 206 5.71 1.56 -13.28
CA LYS A 206 5.20 0.75 -14.38
C LYS A 206 4.06 -0.16 -13.91
N GLY A 207 2.87 0.04 -14.48
CA GLY A 207 1.68 -0.77 -14.19
C GLY A 207 0.86 -0.30 -12.99
N VAL A 208 1.21 0.85 -12.39
CA VAL A 208 0.46 1.49 -11.30
C VAL A 208 0.29 2.97 -11.66
N ASP A 209 -0.90 3.54 -11.47
CA ASP A 209 -1.10 4.99 -11.62
C ASP A 209 -0.51 5.75 -10.43
N ALA A 210 0.83 5.80 -10.42
CA ALA A 210 1.62 6.44 -9.41
C ALA A 210 2.88 7.07 -10.03
N LYS A 211 3.29 8.20 -9.46
CA LYS A 211 4.52 8.91 -9.82
C LYS A 211 5.40 9.04 -8.59
N ILE A 212 6.69 8.81 -8.77
CA ILE A 212 7.72 9.07 -7.78
C ILE A 212 8.50 10.30 -8.21
N GLU A 213 8.76 11.18 -7.25
CA GLU A 213 9.62 12.35 -7.42
C GLU A 213 10.72 12.34 -6.35
N PHE A 214 11.96 12.40 -6.80
CA PHE A 214 13.16 12.39 -5.97
C PHE A 214 13.65 13.81 -5.70
N ILE A 215 13.77 14.17 -4.43
CA ILE A 215 14.26 15.47 -3.99
C ILE A 215 15.72 15.30 -3.50
N PRO A 216 16.71 15.83 -4.24
CA PRO A 216 18.13 15.68 -3.90
C PRO A 216 18.52 16.50 -2.66
N ASN A 217 19.63 16.12 -2.03
CA ASN A 217 20.26 16.92 -0.97
C ASN A 217 21.47 17.70 -1.53
N GLU A 218 21.28 18.93 -2.02
CA GLU A 218 22.37 19.82 -2.44
C GLU A 218 23.40 19.14 -3.40
N GLY A 219 22.92 18.30 -4.32
CA GLY A 219 23.77 17.57 -5.27
C GLY A 219 24.33 16.23 -4.78
N LYS A 220 23.94 15.75 -3.60
CA LYS A 220 24.25 14.40 -3.07
C LYS A 220 23.07 13.43 -3.29
N ASN A 221 23.06 12.34 -2.52
CA ASN A 221 21.96 11.37 -2.46
C ASN A 221 20.60 12.04 -2.21
N ILE A 222 19.54 11.33 -2.61
CA ILE A 222 18.16 11.80 -2.42
C ILE A 222 17.82 11.94 -0.93
N LYS A 223 17.36 13.13 -0.52
CA LYS A 223 16.88 13.40 0.84
C LYS A 223 15.48 12.86 1.08
N LEU A 224 14.62 12.99 0.07
CA LEU A 224 13.20 12.78 0.18
C LEU A 224 12.65 12.17 -1.11
N LEU A 225 11.77 11.19 -0.98
CA LEU A 225 10.96 10.65 -2.06
C LEU A 225 9.52 11.14 -1.87
N LYS A 226 8.91 11.72 -2.91
CA LYS A 226 7.48 12.04 -2.92
C LYS A 226 6.73 11.02 -3.76
N LEU A 227 5.75 10.35 -3.17
CA LEU A 227 4.83 9.44 -3.84
C LEU A 227 3.54 10.18 -4.17
N HIS A 228 3.26 10.33 -5.45
CA HIS A 228 2.01 10.86 -5.98
C HIS A 228 1.13 9.68 -6.37
N GLN A 229 0.01 9.46 -5.66
CA GLN A 229 -0.90 8.35 -5.91
C GLN A 229 -2.31 8.68 -5.43
N GLY A 230 -3.33 8.37 -6.24
CA GLY A 230 -4.74 8.60 -5.87
C GLY A 230 -5.07 10.06 -5.56
N GLY A 231 -4.43 11.01 -6.26
CA GLY A 231 -4.57 12.45 -6.01
C GLY A 231 -3.90 12.97 -4.74
N GLN A 232 -3.18 12.12 -3.99
CA GLN A 232 -2.41 12.52 -2.81
C GLN A 232 -0.92 12.60 -3.14
N ILE A 233 -0.21 13.47 -2.42
CA ILE A 233 1.25 13.55 -2.40
C ILE A 233 1.69 13.17 -0.99
N MET A 234 2.46 12.09 -0.88
CA MET A 234 3.00 11.59 0.37
C MET A 234 4.52 11.71 0.37
N GLU A 235 5.08 12.23 1.46
CA GLU A 235 6.52 12.45 1.62
C GLU A 235 7.15 11.28 2.39
N ALA A 236 8.23 10.71 1.85
CA ALA A 236 9.00 9.62 2.44
C ALA A 236 10.49 10.03 2.59
N PRO A 237 10.91 10.51 3.76
CA PRO A 237 12.31 10.85 4.02
C PRO A 237 13.24 9.64 3.87
N ARG A 238 14.46 9.86 3.36
CA ARG A 238 15.48 8.82 3.31
C ARG A 238 15.86 8.39 4.73
N LEU A 239 15.94 7.07 4.96
CA LEU A 239 16.46 6.51 6.20
C LEU A 239 17.96 6.80 6.31
N LYS A 240 18.39 7.24 7.49
CA LYS A 240 19.81 7.43 7.80
C LYS A 240 20.47 6.06 7.90
N GLU A 241 21.71 5.96 7.40
CA GLU A 241 22.53 4.79 7.66
C GLU A 241 22.73 4.62 9.17
N PHE A 242 22.62 3.38 9.61
CA PHE A 242 22.70 3.00 11.01
C PHE A 242 23.59 1.77 11.14
N ASP A 243 24.61 1.87 11.99
CA ASP A 243 25.47 0.74 12.31
C ASP A 243 24.73 -0.25 13.21
N LYS A 244 24.19 -1.30 12.59
CA LYS A 244 23.45 -2.35 13.26
C LYS A 244 24.32 -3.14 14.25
N SER A 245 25.64 -3.13 14.10
CA SER A 245 26.56 -3.86 14.98
C SER A 245 26.70 -3.22 16.36
N ALA A 246 26.31 -1.95 16.50
CA ALA A 246 26.30 -1.24 17.78
C ALA A 246 25.14 -1.68 18.70
N VAL A 247 24.18 -2.46 18.20
CA VAL A 247 22.99 -2.87 18.96
C VAL A 247 23.21 -4.22 19.64
N SER A 248 23.16 -4.21 20.97
CA SER A 248 23.12 -5.44 21.79
C SER A 248 21.74 -6.08 21.71
N LEU A 249 21.56 -7.07 20.83
CA LEU A 249 20.27 -7.74 20.60
C LEU A 249 19.70 -8.42 21.87
N SER A 250 20.57 -8.83 22.80
CA SER A 250 20.16 -9.46 24.06
C SER A 250 19.35 -8.53 24.96
N ASP A 251 19.55 -7.21 24.87
CA ASP A 251 18.82 -6.23 25.67
C ASP A 251 17.29 -6.31 25.45
N PHE A 252 16.90 -6.63 24.21
CA PHE A 252 15.52 -6.67 23.74
C PHE A 252 14.83 -8.00 24.02
N SER A 253 15.56 -8.99 24.56
CA SER A 253 14.99 -10.30 24.87
C SER A 253 14.02 -10.22 26.06
N GLY A 254 12.97 -11.04 26.00
CA GLY A 254 11.97 -11.12 27.05
C GLY A 254 10.57 -11.45 26.54
N LYS A 255 9.63 -11.46 27.49
CA LYS A 255 8.21 -11.67 27.23
C LYS A 255 7.48 -10.35 27.31
N PHE A 256 6.56 -10.13 26.39
CA PHE A 256 5.85 -8.86 26.28
C PHE A 256 4.38 -9.10 26.00
N TYR A 257 3.51 -8.50 26.81
CA TYR A 257 2.07 -8.71 26.77
C TYR A 257 1.34 -7.43 26.38
N SER A 258 0.34 -7.56 25.52
CA SER A 258 -0.62 -6.49 25.23
C SER A 258 -1.98 -6.87 25.80
N GLU A 259 -2.49 -6.04 26.71
CA GLU A 259 -3.84 -6.19 27.25
C GLU A 259 -4.89 -6.05 26.14
N GLU A 260 -4.72 -5.04 25.27
CA GLU A 260 -5.63 -4.74 24.15
C GLU A 260 -5.82 -5.94 23.21
N LEU A 261 -4.76 -6.69 22.92
CA LEU A 261 -4.83 -7.89 22.07
C LEU A 261 -4.96 -9.19 22.86
N SER A 262 -4.82 -9.14 24.19
CA SER A 262 -4.75 -10.32 25.07
C SER A 262 -3.79 -11.39 24.54
N THR A 263 -2.59 -10.97 24.15
CA THR A 263 -1.58 -11.85 23.53
C THR A 263 -0.17 -11.48 23.95
N THR A 264 0.71 -12.47 23.93
CA THR A 264 2.13 -12.32 24.30
C THR A 264 3.04 -12.58 23.12
N PHE A 265 4.07 -11.76 22.95
CA PHE A 265 5.22 -12.03 22.10
C PHE A 265 6.44 -12.34 22.97
N HIS A 266 7.27 -13.27 22.51
CA HIS A 266 8.57 -13.57 23.11
C HIS A 266 9.65 -13.15 22.11
N PHE A 267 10.65 -12.43 22.59
CA PHE A 267 11.81 -12.04 21.81
C PHE A 267 13.04 -12.78 22.32
N ASN A 268 13.74 -13.45 21.42
CA ASN A 268 14.96 -14.20 21.71
C ASN A 268 16.01 -13.95 20.64
N VAL A 269 17.29 -14.07 20.99
CA VAL A 269 18.38 -14.02 20.02
C VAL A 269 18.66 -15.44 19.51
N VAL A 270 18.51 -15.66 18.21
CA VAL A 270 18.81 -16.92 17.52
C VAL A 270 19.71 -16.60 16.34
N GLU A 271 20.88 -17.25 16.25
CA GLU A 271 21.84 -17.05 15.15
C GLU A 271 22.14 -15.56 14.87
N ASN A 272 22.36 -14.78 15.93
CA ASN A 272 22.63 -13.34 15.86
C ASN A 272 21.50 -12.50 15.24
N LYS A 273 20.26 -12.97 15.31
CA LYS A 273 19.05 -12.24 14.92
C LYS A 273 18.08 -12.17 16.10
N LEU A 274 17.35 -11.06 16.20
CA LEU A 274 16.25 -10.95 17.14
C LEU A 274 15.01 -11.60 16.51
N VAL A 275 14.51 -12.67 17.12
CA VAL A 275 13.36 -13.44 16.64
C VAL A 275 12.17 -13.17 17.56
N ALA A 276 11.04 -12.83 16.97
CA ALA A 276 9.76 -12.73 17.67
C ALA A 276 8.95 -14.02 17.44
N SER A 277 8.45 -14.60 18.53
CA SER A 277 7.58 -15.78 18.52
C SER A 277 6.26 -15.51 19.23
N ASN A 278 5.19 -16.14 18.75
CA ASN A 278 3.84 -16.06 19.31
C ASN A 278 3.14 -17.42 19.23
N SER A 279 2.22 -17.71 20.15
CA SER A 279 1.53 -19.01 20.21
C SER A 279 0.65 -19.34 19.00
N ARG A 280 0.30 -18.35 18.17
CA ARG A 280 -0.63 -18.50 17.04
C ARG A 280 0.00 -18.19 15.68
N LEU A 281 1.23 -17.71 15.65
CA LEU A 281 1.88 -17.19 14.44
C LEU A 281 3.24 -17.86 14.25
N SER A 282 3.69 -17.93 13.00
CA SER A 282 5.06 -18.31 12.70
C SER A 282 6.04 -17.26 13.20
N ASP A 283 7.20 -17.72 13.62
CA ASP A 283 8.31 -16.86 14.03
C ASP A 283 8.78 -15.98 12.86
N PHE A 284 9.28 -14.79 13.19
CA PHE A 284 9.83 -13.86 12.21
C PHE A 284 10.98 -13.05 12.81
N ASN A 285 11.91 -12.61 11.95
CA ASN A 285 13.05 -11.84 12.41
C ASN A 285 12.74 -10.34 12.47
N LEU A 286 13.52 -9.66 13.30
CA LEU A 286 13.60 -8.21 13.36
C LEU A 286 15.04 -7.76 13.09
N SER A 287 15.16 -6.64 12.38
CA SER A 287 16.44 -6.00 12.08
C SER A 287 16.45 -4.58 12.63
N PRO A 288 17.50 -4.18 13.37
CA PRO A 288 17.58 -2.83 13.89
C PRO A 288 17.79 -1.82 12.76
N VAL A 289 17.14 -0.67 12.89
CA VAL A 289 17.30 0.51 12.02
C VAL A 289 17.72 1.75 12.82
N LYS A 290 17.52 1.73 14.14
CA LYS A 290 18.12 2.64 15.14
C LYS A 290 18.36 1.84 16.42
N GLU A 291 18.96 2.48 17.43
CA GLU A 291 19.30 1.87 18.73
C GLU A 291 18.15 1.04 19.31
N ASP A 292 16.96 1.62 19.43
CA ASP A 292 15.76 0.96 19.98
C ASP A 292 14.64 0.78 18.94
N ILE A 293 14.92 0.98 17.65
CA ILE A 293 13.90 0.86 16.58
C ILE A 293 14.30 -0.22 15.58
N PHE A 294 13.37 -1.15 15.32
CA PHE A 294 13.55 -2.31 14.47
C PHE A 294 12.47 -2.34 13.39
N ASN A 295 12.80 -2.95 12.25
CA ASN A 295 11.81 -3.41 11.27
C ASN A 295 11.60 -4.92 11.43
N GLY A 296 10.36 -5.37 11.37
CA GLY A 296 10.02 -6.79 11.33
C GLY A 296 9.86 -7.30 9.89
N GLU A 297 10.20 -8.57 9.67
CA GLU A 297 9.96 -9.26 8.40
C GLU A 297 8.45 -9.54 8.19
N ALA A 298 7.69 -9.68 9.27
CA ALA A 298 6.25 -9.89 9.20
C ALA A 298 5.52 -8.57 8.87
N TRP A 299 4.61 -8.59 7.89
CA TRP A 299 3.90 -7.39 7.40
C TRP A 299 3.12 -6.63 8.49
N PHE A 300 2.68 -7.32 9.55
CA PHE A 300 1.95 -6.74 10.67
C PHE A 300 2.88 -6.15 11.75
N PHE A 301 4.19 -6.43 11.69
CA PHE A 301 5.25 -5.90 12.55
C PHE A 301 6.16 -4.93 11.77
N GLY A 302 5.56 -3.87 11.23
CA GLY A 302 6.28 -2.90 10.38
C GLY A 302 7.48 -2.25 11.10
N GLN A 303 7.20 -1.40 12.09
CA GLN A 303 8.18 -0.76 12.97
C GLN A 303 7.92 -1.19 14.40
N VAL A 304 8.98 -1.58 15.10
CA VAL A 304 8.99 -1.88 16.52
C VAL A 304 9.89 -0.89 17.23
N GLU A 305 9.33 -0.09 18.11
CA GLU A 305 10.04 0.85 18.97
C GLU A 305 10.06 0.28 20.39
N PHE A 306 11.23 -0.14 20.85
CA PHE A 306 11.41 -0.56 22.23
C PHE A 306 11.54 0.64 23.16
N ILE A 307 11.04 0.49 24.39
CA ILE A 307 10.99 1.55 25.38
C ILE A 307 11.90 1.16 26.54
N ARG A 308 12.79 2.07 26.91
CA ARG A 308 13.66 1.94 28.08
C ARG A 308 13.19 2.84 29.23
N ASN A 309 13.42 2.40 30.46
CA ASN A 309 13.32 3.26 31.64
C ASN A 309 14.60 4.11 31.83
N SER A 310 14.64 4.91 32.89
CA SER A 310 15.81 5.73 33.26
C SER A 310 17.09 4.93 33.54
N GLU A 311 16.97 3.65 33.83
CA GLU A 311 18.08 2.73 34.08
C GLU A 311 18.54 2.01 32.79
N LYS A 312 18.01 2.43 31.63
CA LYS A 312 18.25 1.83 30.31
C LYS A 312 17.75 0.38 30.16
N ILE A 313 16.85 -0.06 31.04
CA ILE A 313 16.22 -1.39 30.97
C ILE A 313 15.00 -1.31 30.08
N ILE A 314 14.85 -2.27 29.16
CA ILE A 314 13.67 -2.41 28.31
C ILE A 314 12.44 -2.75 29.16
N THR A 315 11.40 -1.91 29.11
CA THR A 315 10.15 -2.08 29.85
C THR A 315 8.95 -2.40 28.95
N GLY A 316 9.08 -2.25 27.64
CA GLY A 316 8.01 -2.55 26.69
C GLY A 316 8.43 -2.25 25.27
N PHE A 317 7.48 -2.37 24.34
CA PHE A 317 7.63 -1.87 22.98
C PHE A 317 6.30 -1.38 22.40
N LYS A 318 6.38 -0.60 21.34
CA LYS A 318 5.27 -0.21 20.49
C LYS A 318 5.47 -0.79 19.11
N VAL A 319 4.39 -1.31 18.50
CA VAL A 319 4.39 -1.73 17.10
C VAL A 319 3.50 -0.81 16.27
N SER A 320 4.02 -0.41 15.12
CA SER A 320 3.30 0.38 14.11
C SER A 320 3.46 -0.23 12.73
N ASN A 321 2.47 -0.05 11.88
CA ASN A 321 2.52 -0.35 10.45
C ASN A 321 1.58 0.60 9.69
N GLY A 322 1.30 0.34 8.42
CA GLY A 322 0.39 1.17 7.61
C GLY A 322 -1.09 1.15 8.06
N ARG A 323 -1.47 0.26 8.99
CA ARG A 323 -2.85 -0.01 9.46
C ARG A 323 -3.04 0.16 10.96
N VAL A 324 -1.98 0.02 11.76
CA VAL A 324 -1.99 0.11 13.23
C VAL A 324 -0.88 1.06 13.66
N ARG A 325 -1.11 1.90 14.68
CA ARG A 325 -0.11 2.85 15.18
C ARG A 325 0.03 2.73 16.69
N ASN A 326 1.27 2.60 17.15
CA ASN A 326 1.67 2.62 18.56
C ASN A 326 0.98 1.57 19.44
N LEU A 327 0.65 0.39 18.89
CA LEU A 327 0.10 -0.70 19.69
C LEU A 327 1.15 -1.13 20.72
N TYR A 328 0.80 -1.02 22.00
CA TYR A 328 1.73 -1.19 23.10
C TYR A 328 1.75 -2.61 23.65
N PHE A 329 2.94 -3.06 24.00
CA PHE A 329 3.20 -4.29 24.76
C PHE A 329 4.12 -3.98 25.94
N GLU A 330 3.71 -4.38 27.13
CA GLU A 330 4.49 -4.25 28.36
C GLU A 330 5.39 -5.48 28.55
N LYS A 331 6.63 -5.28 29.00
CA LYS A 331 7.52 -6.38 29.37
C LYS A 331 7.01 -7.03 30.66
N ILE A 332 6.80 -8.34 30.62
CA ILE A 332 6.38 -9.15 31.76
C ILE A 332 7.51 -10.08 32.21
N LYS A 333 7.42 -10.52 33.47
CA LYS A 333 8.42 -11.41 34.10
C LYS A 333 8.41 -12.82 33.54
#